data_AF-A0A6P4EA94-F1
#
_entry.id   AF-A0A6P4EA94-F1
#
_cell.length_a   1.000
_cell.length_b   1.000
_cell.length_c   1.000
_cell.angle_alpha   90.00
_cell.angle_beta   90.00
_cell.angle_gamma   90.00
#
_symmetry.space_group_name_H-M   'P 1'
#
loop_
_entity.id
_entity.type
_entity.pdbx_description
1 polymer ?
#
loop_
_entity_poly.entity_id
_entity_poly.type
_entity_poly.pdbx_seq_one_letter_code
_entity_poly.pdbx_strand_id
1 'polypeptide(L)'
;DGKISNQEFKDAVKKTCVGKKYEEFPQAMRAFIESNFKLLDIDSDGIVGVNEYRYNCITRVAIDDITPIDKAFETLLNDEDRKRGGLSLDRYKELYGQFLGNTADNHPAVNLFGPL
;
A
#
# COMPACT_ATOMS: atom_id res chain seq x y z
N ASP A 1 -19.55 -9.22 20.36
CA ASP A 1 -18.74 -10.27 21.05
C ASP A 1 -17.26 -9.88 21.22
N GLY A 2 -16.89 -8.61 20.97
CA GLY A 2 -15.50 -8.15 21.05
C GLY A 2 -14.62 -8.62 19.88
N LYS A 3 -15.20 -9.24 18.86
CA LYS A 3 -14.51 -9.71 17.66
C LYS A 3 -15.06 -8.97 16.45
N ILE A 4 -14.26 -8.92 15.38
CA ILE A 4 -14.68 -8.44 14.08
C ILE A 4 -14.63 -9.64 13.14
N SER A 5 -15.78 -10.02 12.60
CA SER A 5 -15.85 -11.05 11.57
C SER A 5 -15.33 -10.53 10.23
N ASN A 6 -14.99 -11.45 9.33
CA ASN A 6 -14.58 -11.10 7.96
C ASN A 6 -15.65 -10.27 7.24
N GLN A 7 -16.94 -10.54 7.50
CA GLN A 7 -18.03 -9.81 6.86
C GLN A 7 -18.13 -8.38 7.40
N GLU A 8 -18.10 -8.22 8.74
CA GLU A 8 -18.13 -6.90 9.37
C GLU A 8 -16.96 -6.03 8.93
N PHE A 9 -15.75 -6.61 8.82
CA PHE A 9 -14.58 -5.89 8.33
C PHE A 9 -14.76 -5.43 6.87
N LYS A 10 -15.18 -6.33 5.98
CA LYS A 10 -15.39 -6.02 4.56
C LYS A 10 -16.46 -4.94 4.39
N ASP A 11 -17.55 -5.01 5.12
CA ASP A 11 -18.64 -4.02 5.03
C ASP A 11 -18.22 -2.67 5.60
N ALA A 12 -17.45 -2.65 6.68
CA ALA A 12 -16.89 -1.43 7.23
C ALA A 12 -15.94 -0.77 6.20
N VAL A 13 -14.99 -1.51 5.63
CA VAL A 13 -14.06 -0.99 4.62
C VAL A 13 -14.81 -0.45 3.40
N LYS A 14 -15.81 -1.18 2.90
CA LYS A 14 -16.67 -0.71 1.81
C LYS A 14 -17.34 0.62 2.14
N LYS A 15 -17.92 0.74 3.34
CA LYS A 15 -18.62 1.96 3.76
C LYS A 15 -17.69 3.14 4.00
N THR A 16 -16.47 2.90 4.49
CA THR A 16 -15.58 3.97 4.96
C THR A 16 -14.46 4.33 3.99
N CYS A 17 -14.14 3.47 3.02
CA CYS A 17 -12.97 3.66 2.16
C CYS A 17 -13.30 3.65 0.66
N VAL A 18 -14.31 2.88 0.21
CA VAL A 18 -14.64 2.81 -1.23
C VAL A 18 -15.15 4.15 -1.73
N GLY A 19 -14.56 4.63 -2.83
CA GLY A 19 -14.89 5.92 -3.44
C GLY A 19 -14.51 7.16 -2.62
N LYS A 20 -13.78 7.02 -1.51
CA LYS A 20 -13.36 8.13 -0.66
C LYS A 20 -11.87 8.42 -0.80
N LYS A 21 -11.49 9.68 -0.56
CA LYS A 21 -10.08 10.05 -0.45
C LYS A 21 -9.51 9.62 0.90
N TYR A 22 -8.18 9.48 0.98
CA TYR A 22 -7.49 9.09 2.20
C TYR A 22 -7.84 9.99 3.39
N GLU A 23 -7.98 11.29 3.18
CA GLU A 23 -8.29 12.27 4.22
C GLU A 23 -9.66 12.03 4.89
N GLU A 24 -10.57 11.36 4.18
CA GLU A 24 -11.91 11.04 4.62
C GLU A 24 -11.98 9.70 5.38
N PHE A 25 -10.86 8.97 5.47
CA PHE A 25 -10.82 7.69 6.16
C PHE A 25 -10.90 7.87 7.68
N PRO A 26 -11.39 6.84 8.40
CA PRO A 26 -11.39 6.84 9.86
C PRO A 26 -10.00 7.12 10.42
N GLN A 27 -9.91 7.89 11.51
CA GLN A 27 -8.63 8.27 12.12
C GLN A 27 -7.74 7.06 12.43
N ALA A 28 -8.32 5.98 12.97
CA ALA A 28 -7.59 4.75 13.26
C ALA A 28 -7.00 4.12 11.99
N MET A 29 -7.73 4.16 10.86
CA MET A 29 -7.24 3.64 9.58
C MET A 29 -6.09 4.51 9.04
N ARG A 30 -6.22 5.84 9.13
CA ARG A 30 -5.15 6.76 8.73
C ARG A 30 -3.88 6.54 9.55
N ALA A 31 -4.01 6.42 10.87
CA ALA A 31 -2.89 6.14 11.78
C ALA A 31 -2.24 4.77 11.50
N PHE A 32 -3.05 3.76 11.17
CA PHE A 32 -2.56 2.44 10.76
C PHE A 32 -1.74 2.52 9.47
N ILE A 33 -2.22 3.23 8.44
CA ILE A 33 -1.52 3.41 7.16
C ILE A 33 -0.19 4.14 7.37
N GLU A 34 -0.17 5.22 8.16
CA GLU A 34 1.07 5.96 8.47
C GLU A 34 2.06 5.12 9.26
N SER A 35 1.57 4.29 10.18
CA SER A 35 2.41 3.36 10.93
C SER A 35 2.96 2.26 10.03
N ASN A 36 2.18 1.79 9.05
CA ASN A 36 2.65 0.80 8.09
C ASN A 36 3.76 1.35 7.20
N PHE A 37 3.64 2.60 6.73
CA PHE A 37 4.71 3.27 5.99
C PHE A 37 6.02 3.29 6.80
N LYS A 38 5.97 3.70 8.07
CA LYS A 38 7.16 3.74 8.94
C LYS A 38 7.80 2.38 9.20
N LEU A 39 7.05 1.28 9.04
CA LEU A 39 7.60 -0.08 9.13
C LEU A 39 8.25 -0.53 7.81
N LEU A 40 7.82 0.06 6.69
CA LEU A 40 8.40 -0.19 5.36
C LEU A 40 9.66 0.64 5.14
N ASP A 41 9.66 1.89 5.59
CA ASP A 41 10.78 2.83 5.59
C ASP A 41 11.80 2.44 6.68
N ILE A 42 12.62 1.44 6.36
CA ILE A 42 13.54 0.76 7.28
C ILE A 42 14.68 1.69 7.68
N ASP A 43 15.18 2.49 6.75
CA ASP A 43 16.28 3.43 7.01
C ASP A 43 15.81 4.82 7.47
N SER A 44 14.49 5.05 7.48
CA SER A 44 13.84 6.28 7.97
C SER A 44 14.22 7.53 7.16
N ASP A 45 14.48 7.38 5.87
CA ASP A 45 14.75 8.50 4.96
C ASP A 45 13.46 9.18 4.44
N GLY A 46 12.29 8.59 4.76
CA GLY A 46 10.98 9.09 4.35
C GLY A 46 10.54 8.65 2.95
N ILE A 47 11.27 7.72 2.33
CA ILE A 47 11.05 7.20 0.98
C ILE A 47 11.13 5.67 1.00
N VAL A 48 10.02 5.00 0.70
CA VAL A 48 10.06 3.55 0.49
C VAL A 48 10.66 3.22 -0.87
N GLY A 49 11.90 2.73 -0.87
CA GLY A 49 12.65 2.32 -2.06
C GLY A 49 12.37 0.87 -2.49
N VAL A 50 12.90 0.48 -3.65
CA VAL A 50 12.69 -0.88 -4.20
C VAL A 50 13.22 -1.98 -3.28
N ASN A 51 14.32 -1.75 -2.56
CA ASN A 51 14.91 -2.75 -1.67
C ASN A 51 14.04 -3.02 -0.43
N GLU A 52 13.42 -1.98 0.11
CA GLU A 52 12.51 -2.09 1.26
C GLU A 52 11.20 -2.74 0.87
N TYR A 53 10.67 -2.37 -0.29
CA TYR A 53 9.51 -3.02 -0.88
C TYR A 53 9.76 -4.51 -1.14
N ARG A 54 10.93 -4.88 -1.69
CA ARG A 54 11.36 -6.28 -1.82
C ARG A 54 11.40 -6.99 -0.48
N TYR A 55 12.06 -6.40 0.51
CA TYR A 55 12.18 -6.98 1.84
C TYR A 55 10.80 -7.25 2.45
N ASN A 56 9.86 -6.32 2.30
CA ASN A 56 8.50 -6.53 2.76
C ASN A 56 7.80 -7.71 2.05
N CYS A 57 7.93 -7.81 0.73
CA CYS A 57 7.29 -8.86 -0.05
C CYS A 57 7.83 -10.26 0.30
N ILE A 58 9.15 -10.43 0.37
CA ILE A 58 9.78 -11.74 0.63
C ILE A 58 9.54 -12.25 2.05
N THR A 59 9.19 -11.37 3.00
CA THR A 59 8.81 -11.82 4.36
C THR A 59 7.40 -12.38 4.42
N ARG A 60 6.57 -12.15 3.40
CA ARG A 60 5.16 -12.54 3.35
C ARG A 60 4.88 -13.65 2.35
N VAL A 61 5.70 -13.76 1.31
CA VAL A 61 5.53 -14.70 0.20
C VAL A 61 6.86 -15.39 -0.05
N ALA A 62 6.83 -16.71 -0.28
CA ALA A 62 8.00 -17.44 -0.76
C ALA A 62 8.18 -17.11 -2.25
N ILE A 63 9.32 -16.50 -2.59
CA ILE A 63 9.59 -16.02 -3.95
C ILE A 63 11.02 -16.43 -4.33
N ASP A 64 11.16 -17.12 -5.47
CA ASP A 64 12.45 -17.60 -5.98
C ASP A 64 13.15 -16.57 -6.89
N ASP A 65 12.40 -15.60 -7.41
CA ASP A 65 12.86 -14.56 -8.33
C ASP A 65 12.28 -13.19 -7.93
N ILE A 66 13.14 -12.20 -7.72
CA ILE A 66 12.73 -10.84 -7.35
C ILE A 66 12.16 -10.03 -8.52
N THR A 67 12.34 -10.49 -9.77
CA THR A 67 11.91 -9.76 -10.97
C THR A 67 10.42 -9.38 -10.99
N PRO A 68 9.48 -10.25 -10.56
CA PRO A 68 8.06 -9.87 -10.48
C PRO A 68 7.80 -8.78 -9.42
N ILE A 69 8.57 -8.77 -8.33
CA ILE A 69 8.47 -7.75 -7.28
C ILE A 69 8.92 -6.39 -7.82
N ASP A 70 10.03 -6.36 -8.57
CA ASP A 70 10.52 -5.14 -9.20
C ASP A 70 9.51 -4.56 -10.18
N LYS A 71 8.95 -5.43 -11.03
CA LYS A 71 7.90 -5.03 -11.97
C LYS A 71 6.67 -4.49 -11.24
N ALA A 72 6.26 -5.13 -10.15
CA ALA A 72 5.16 -4.65 -9.32
C ALA A 72 5.47 -3.25 -8.75
N PHE A 73 6.67 -3.04 -8.20
CA PHE A 73 7.10 -1.74 -7.67
C PHE A 73 7.08 -0.64 -8.75
N GLU A 74 7.62 -0.92 -9.93
CA GLU A 74 7.64 0.04 -11.04
C GLU A 74 6.25 0.51 -11.46
N THR A 75 5.22 -0.33 -11.32
CA THR A 75 3.84 0.08 -11.62
C THR A 75 3.29 1.10 -10.62
N LEU A 76 3.80 1.12 -9.39
CA LEU A 76 3.36 2.04 -8.34
C LEU A 76 3.89 3.46 -8.56
N LEU A 77 5.06 3.57 -9.21
CA LEU A 77 5.78 4.82 -9.38
C LEU A 77 5.21 5.68 -10.51
N ASN A 78 5.02 6.96 -10.23
CA ASN A 78 4.93 8.00 -11.26
C ASN A 78 6.32 8.62 -11.51
N ASP A 79 6.42 9.61 -12.40
CA ASP A 79 7.69 10.24 -12.76
C ASP A 79 8.37 10.98 -11.60
N GLU A 80 7.59 11.56 -10.67
CA GLU A 80 8.14 12.23 -9.49
C GLU A 80 8.65 11.23 -8.47
N ASP A 81 7.96 10.11 -8.29
CA ASP A 81 8.40 9.02 -7.41
C ASP A 81 9.74 8.44 -7.90
N ARG A 82 9.87 8.23 -9.23
CA ARG A 82 11.13 7.76 -9.85
C ARG A 82 12.29 8.73 -9.62
N LYS A 83 12.06 10.03 -9.76
CA LYS A 83 13.09 11.05 -9.51
C LYS A 83 13.56 11.07 -8.06
N ARG A 84 12.65 10.78 -7.12
CA ARG A 84 12.94 10.72 -5.68
C ARG A 84 13.57 9.39 -5.25
N GLY A 85 13.46 8.36 -6.09
CA GLY A 85 13.98 7.02 -5.80
C GLY A 85 12.98 6.07 -5.14
N GLY A 86 11.71 6.46 -5.00
CA GLY A 86 10.70 5.63 -4.35
C GLY A 86 9.43 6.36 -3.93
N LEU A 87 8.65 5.71 -3.07
CA LEU A 87 7.36 6.19 -2.61
C LEU A 87 7.50 7.06 -1.38
N SER A 88 7.11 8.33 -1.49
CA SER A 88 6.90 9.18 -0.31
C SER A 88 5.66 8.73 0.50
N LEU A 89 5.55 9.20 1.75
CA LEU A 89 4.36 8.95 2.56
C LEU A 89 3.06 9.40 1.88
N ASP A 90 3.06 10.56 1.22
CA ASP A 90 1.86 11.07 0.54
C ASP A 90 1.45 10.20 -0.64
N ARG A 91 2.44 9.74 -1.42
CA ARG A 91 2.19 8.79 -2.52
C ARG A 91 1.67 7.46 -1.99
N TYR A 92 2.26 6.96 -0.90
CA TYR A 92 1.84 5.73 -0.26
C TYR A 92 0.39 5.82 0.24
N LYS A 93 -0.01 6.94 0.86
CA LYS A 93 -1.39 7.21 1.29
C LYS A 93 -2.38 7.17 0.12
N GLU A 94 -2.02 7.79 -1.00
CA GLU A 94 -2.83 7.78 -2.22
C GLU A 94 -3.02 6.36 -2.75
N LEU A 95 -1.92 5.61 -2.90
CA LEU A 95 -1.95 4.22 -3.38
C LEU A 95 -2.76 3.34 -2.44
N TYR A 96 -2.61 3.48 -1.12
CA TYR A 96 -3.40 2.71 -0.15
C TYR A 96 -4.90 3.02 -0.28
N GLY A 97 -5.25 4.29 -0.45
CA GLY A 97 -6.63 4.70 -0.70
C GLY A 97 -7.21 4.03 -1.95
N GLN A 98 -6.44 4.02 -3.03
CA GLN A 98 -6.81 3.32 -4.27
C GLN A 98 -6.92 1.80 -4.05
N PHE A 99 -5.99 1.17 -3.35
CA PHE A 99 -6.04 -0.27 -3.08
C PHE A 99 -7.32 -0.70 -2.36
N LEU A 100 -7.80 0.09 -1.39
CA LEU A 100 -9.01 -0.24 -0.64
C LEU A 100 -10.30 0.11 -1.38
N GLY A 101 -10.26 1.10 -2.26
CA GLY A 101 -11.48 1.79 -2.70
C GLY A 101 -11.64 1.99 -4.20
N ASN A 102 -10.62 1.72 -5.01
CA ASN A 102 -10.72 1.77 -6.45
C ASN A 102 -11.31 0.46 -6.98
N THR A 103 -12.35 0.56 -7.80
CA THR A 103 -13.06 -0.59 -8.38
C THR A 103 -12.76 -0.78 -9.86
N ALA A 104 -11.81 -0.03 -10.42
CA ALA A 104 -11.36 -0.23 -11.79
C ALA A 104 -10.59 -1.55 -11.92
N ASP A 105 -10.79 -2.27 -13.02
CA ASP A 105 -10.15 -3.59 -13.24
C ASP A 105 -8.63 -3.53 -13.39
N ASN A 106 -8.06 -2.34 -13.66
CA ASN A 106 -6.63 -2.16 -13.87
C ASN A 106 -6.16 -0.84 -13.27
N HIS A 107 -5.73 -0.87 -12.01
CA HIS A 107 -5.08 0.26 -11.35
C HIS A 107 -3.80 -0.23 -10.65
N PRO A 108 -2.72 0.58 -10.66
CA PRO A 108 -1.41 0.14 -10.18
C PRO A 108 -1.40 -0.21 -8.69
N ALA A 109 -2.25 0.43 -7.89
CA ALA A 109 -2.27 0.21 -6.46
C ALA A 109 -2.58 -1.24 -6.03
N VAL A 110 -3.11 -2.11 -6.90
CA VAL A 110 -3.25 -3.56 -6.61
C VAL A 110 -1.91 -4.21 -6.24
N ASN A 111 -0.81 -3.64 -6.72
CA ASN A 111 0.55 -4.11 -6.46
C ASN A 111 1.14 -3.53 -5.17
N LEU A 112 0.39 -2.80 -4.33
CA LEU A 112 0.95 -2.13 -3.14
C LEU A 112 1.55 -3.11 -2.11
N PHE A 113 1.11 -4.37 -2.11
CA PHE A 113 1.54 -5.41 -1.17
C PHE A 113 2.26 -6.59 -1.82
N GLY A 114 2.81 -6.38 -3.02
CA GLY A 114 3.44 -7.42 -3.82
C GLY A 114 2.71 -7.67 -5.14
N PRO A 115 3.31 -8.47 -6.03
CA PRO A 115 2.64 -8.96 -7.23
C PRO A 115 1.41 -9.82 -6.88
N LEU A 116 0.39 -9.76 -7.74
CA LEU A 116 -0.84 -10.59 -7.65
C LEU A 116 -0.61 -12.06 -8.03
#